data_AF-A0A2V0PEW0-F1
#
_entry.id   AF-A0A2V0PEW0-F1
#
_cell.length_a   1.000
_cell.length_b   1.000
_cell.length_c   1.000
_cell.angle_alpha   90.00
_cell.angle_beta   90.00
_cell.angle_gamma   90.00
#
_symmetry.space_group_name_H-M   'P 1'
#
loop_
_entity.id
_entity.type
_entity.pdbx_description
1 polymer ?
#
loop_
_entity_poly.entity_id
_entity_poly.type
_entity_poly.pdbx_seq_one_letter_code
_entity_poly.pdbx_strand_id
1 'polypeptide(L)' 'MSYWIGTLCFVAVQIIVTLCINLFSKRSSKGLPHILAITSVVQCWFMWTIVYLAHKNPLVQPAGGH' A
#
# COMPACT_ATOMS: atom_id res chain seq x y z
N MET A 1 -12.39 -10.84 7.99
CA MET A 1 -12.76 -9.73 7.08
C MET A 1 -11.87 -8.48 7.19
N SER A 2 -10.71 -8.52 7.87
CA SER A 2 -9.81 -7.34 7.97
C SER A 2 -8.86 -7.12 6.78
N TYR A 3 -8.49 -8.16 6.03
CA TYR A 3 -7.57 -8.01 4.89
C TYR A 3 -8.13 -7.02 3.84
N TRP A 4 -9.42 -7.19 3.54
CA TRP A 4 -10.14 -6.39 2.55
C TRP A 4 -10.21 -4.91 2.90
N ILE A 5 -10.34 -4.57 4.20
CA ILE A 5 -10.34 -3.18 4.68
C ILE A 5 -9.00 -2.49 4.41
N GLY A 6 -7.89 -3.16 4.70
CA GLY A 6 -6.56 -2.56 4.50
C GLY A 6 -6.27 -2.34 3.01
N THR A 7 -6.52 -3.34 2.16
CA THR A 7 -6.45 -3.19 0.70
C THR A 7 -7.29 -2.02 0.19
N LEU A 8 -8.52 -1.87 0.67
CA LEU A 8 -9.43 -0.81 0.21
C LEU A 8 -8.93 0.59 0.62
N CYS A 9 -8.33 0.71 1.81
CA CYS A 9 -7.72 1.94 2.27
C CYS A 9 -6.51 2.34 1.41
N PHE A 10 -5.63 1.39 1.08
CA PHE A 10 -4.50 1.64 0.18
C PHE A 10 -4.94 2.04 -1.24
N VAL A 11 -6.00 1.41 -1.76
CA VAL A 11 -6.59 1.79 -3.06
C VAL A 11 -7.18 3.20 -3.00
N ALA A 12 -7.89 3.57 -1.93
CA ALA A 12 -8.42 4.91 -1.76
C ALA A 12 -7.30 5.97 -1.72
N VAL A 13 -6.22 5.70 -1.00
CA VAL A 13 -5.04 6.58 -0.96
C VAL A 13 -4.41 6.71 -2.34
N GLN A 14 -4.29 5.61 -3.11
CA GLN A 14 -3.78 5.66 -4.48
C GLN A 14 -4.61 6.60 -5.37
N ILE A 15 -5.94 6.51 -5.30
CA ILE A 15 -6.86 7.35 -6.09
C ILE A 15 -6.69 8.82 -5.72
N ILE A 16 -6.61 9.13 -4.42
CA ILE A 16 -6.41 10.50 -3.93
C ILE A 16 -5.08 11.06 -4.44
N VAL A 17 -4.00 10.29 -4.35
CA VAL A 17 -2.67 10.69 -4.81
C VAL A 17 -2.64 10.95 -6.32
N THR A 18 -3.24 10.07 -7.12
CA THR A 18 -3.37 10.27 -8.56
C THR A 18 -4.19 11.54 -8.88
N LEU A 19 -5.26 11.78 -8.14
CA LEU A 19 -6.08 12.99 -8.30
C LEU A 19 -5.29 14.26 -7.97
N CYS A 20 -4.55 14.28 -6.85
CA CYS A 20 -3.68 15.37 -6.45
C CYS A 20 -2.59 15.65 -7.49
N ILE A 21 -1.93 14.63 -8.01
CA ILE A 21 -0.89 14.78 -9.05
C ILE A 21 -1.50 15.35 -10.34
N ASN A 22 -2.70 14.90 -10.72
CA ASN A 22 -3.36 15.41 -11.92
C ASN A 22 -3.80 16.88 -11.78
N LEU A 23 -4.23 17.29 -10.59
CA LEU A 23 -4.64 18.66 -10.27
C LEU A 23 -3.46 19.64 -10.13
N PHE A 24 -2.36 19.23 -9.47
CA PHE A 24 -1.23 20.12 -9.18
C PHE A 24 -0.14 20.13 -10.27
N SER A 25 -0.02 19.09 -11.10
CA SER A 25 1.10 19.01 -12.05
C SER A 25 0.83 19.72 -13.37
N LYS A 26 1.70 20.66 -13.77
CA LYS A 26 1.73 21.23 -15.13
C LYS A 26 2.05 20.13 -16.16
N ARG A 27 1.36 20.17 -17.32
CA ARG A 27 1.31 19.14 -18.38
C ARG A 27 2.66 18.61 -18.89
N SER A 28 3.77 19.31 -18.65
CA SER A 28 5.08 18.98 -19.24
C SER A 28 5.90 17.92 -18.48
N SER A 29 5.61 17.62 -17.21
CA SER A 29 6.42 16.66 -16.42
C SER A 29 5.53 15.76 -15.52
N LYS A 30 4.42 15.27 -16.08
CA LYS A 30 3.44 14.45 -15.34
C LYS A 30 3.88 12.98 -15.16
N GLY A 31 4.79 12.47 -15.99
CA GLY A 31 5.11 11.03 -16.03
C GLY A 31 5.89 10.54 -14.81
N LEU A 32 7.00 11.21 -14.49
CA LEU A 32 7.92 10.82 -13.41
C LEU A 32 7.27 10.81 -12.01
N PRO A 33 6.61 11.90 -11.54
CA PRO A 33 5.99 11.91 -10.21
C PRO A 33 4.82 10.94 -10.10
N HIS A 34 4.08 10.72 -11.19
CA HIS A 34 2.96 9.79 -11.21
C HIS A 34 3.42 8.33 -11.07
N ILE A 35 4.49 7.95 -11.78
CA ILE A 35 5.07 6.60 -11.69
C ILE A 35 5.67 6.37 -10.30
N LEU A 36 6.43 7.34 -9.76
CA LEU A 36 7.01 7.27 -8.42
C LEU A 36 5.95 7.13 -7.32
N ALA A 37 4.83 7.84 -7.46
CA ALA A 37 3.74 7.80 -6.49
C ALA A 37 2.93 6.50 -6.55
N ILE A 38 2.74 5.92 -7.74
CA ILE A 38 2.09 4.61 -7.87
C ILE A 38 3.00 3.51 -7.32
N THR A 39 4.28 3.51 -7.70
CA THR A 39 5.19 2.45 -7.26
C THR A 39 5.39 2.45 -5.74
N SER A 40 5.41 3.62 -5.08
CA SER A 40 5.57 3.68 -3.62
C SER A 40 4.35 3.13 -2.88
N VAL A 41 3.14 3.44 -3.34
CA VAL A 41 1.90 2.93 -2.75
C VAL A 41 1.78 1.42 -2.95
N VAL A 42 2.12 0.90 -4.14
CA VAL A 42 2.16 -0.54 -4.40
C VAL A 42 3.17 -1.26 -3.51
N GLN A 43 4.36 -0.69 -3.30
CA GLN A 43 5.38 -1.25 -2.39
C GLN A 43 4.88 -1.29 -0.93
N CYS A 44 4.28 -0.20 -0.45
CA CYS A 44 3.69 -0.16 0.89
C CYS A 44 2.56 -1.19 1.06
N TRP A 45 1.71 -1.34 0.04
CA TRP A 45 0.64 -2.32 0.05
C TRP A 45 1.16 -3.77 0.08
N PHE A 46 2.22 -4.06 -0.68
CA PHE A 46 2.85 -5.37 -0.73
C PHE A 46 3.44 -5.75 0.63
N MET A 47 4.19 -4.83 1.27
CA MET A 47 4.74 -5.02 2.61
C MET A 47 3.66 -5.32 3.65
N TRP A 48 2.57 -4.54 3.64
CA TRP A 48 1.44 -4.77 4.55
C TRP A 48 0.80 -6.15 4.34
N THR A 49 0.63 -6.56 3.08
CA THR A 49 0.07 -7.88 2.73
C THR A 49 0.95 -9.02 3.25
N ILE A 50 2.27 -8.92 3.10
CA ILE A 50 3.21 -9.95 3.59
C ILE A 50 3.10 -10.10 5.10
N VAL A 51 3.13 -9.00 5.85
CA VAL A 51 3.02 -9.03 7.32
C VAL A 51 1.69 -9.64 7.75
N TYR A 52 0.59 -9.26 7.08
CA TYR A 52 -0.73 -9.83 7.36
C TYR A 52 -0.76 -11.35 7.12
N LEU A 53 -0.18 -11.82 6.00
CA LEU A 53 -0.11 -13.25 5.68
C LEU A 53 0.79 -14.00 6.67
N ALA A 54 1.91 -13.41 7.07
CA ALA A 54 2.82 -13.99 8.05
C ALA A 54 2.14 -14.23 9.41
N HIS A 55 1.28 -13.32 9.84
CA HIS A 55 0.53 -13.46 11.08
C HIS A 55 -0.62 -14.48 11.00
N LYS A 56 -1.06 -14.88 9.79
CA LYS A 56 -2.19 -15.81 9.62
C LYS A 56 -1.81 -17.28 9.81
N ASN A 57 -0.58 -17.66 9.52
CA ASN A 57 -0.06 -19.01 9.78
C ASN A 57 1.36 -18.91 10.36
N PRO A 58 1.48 -18.58 11.66
CA PRO A 58 2.80 -18.49 12.29
C PRO A 58 3.41 -19.90 12.40
N LEU A 59 4.52 -20.11 11.68
CA LEU A 59 5.32 -21.34 11.82
C LEU A 59 6.15 -21.34 13.11
N VAL A 60 6.51 -20.14 13.59
CA VAL A 60 7.21 -19.94 14.86
C VAL A 60 6.22 -19.36 15.85
N GLN A 61 5.82 -20.17 16.82
CA GLN A 61 5.04 -19.71 17.95
C GLN A 61 6.00 -19.05 18.96
N PRO A 62 5.63 -17.93 19.59
CA PRO A 62 6.46 -17.33 20.63
C PRO A 62 6.64 -18.34 21.78
N ALA A 63 7.88 -18.69 22.09
CA ALA A 63 8.23 -19.72 23.08
C ALA A 63 8.06 -19.26 24.55
N GLY A 64 7.14 -18.32 24.82
CA GLY A 64 6.99 -17.65 26.11
C GLY A 64 5.55 -17.61 26.60
N GLY A 65 4.85 -18.74 26.55
CA GLY A 65 3.43 -18.84 26.86
C GLY A 65 3.00 -20.02 27.74
N HIS A 66 3.92 -20.61 28.52
CA HIS A 66 3.75 -21.13 29.89
C HIS A 66 5.08 -21.68 30.38
#